data_AF-A0A955MMI1-F1
#
_entry.id   AF-A0A955MMI1-F1
#
_cell.length_a   1.000
_cell.length_b   1.000
_cell.length_c   1.000
_cell.angle_alpha   90.00
_cell.angle_beta   90.00
_cell.angle_gamma   90.00
#
_symmetry.space_group_name_H-M   'P 1'
#
loop_
_entity.id
_entity.type
_entity.pdbx_description
1 polymer ?
#
loop_
_entity_poly.entity_id
_entity_poly.type
_entity_poly.pdbx_seq_one_letter_code
_entity_poly.pdbx_strand_id
1 'polypeptide(L)'
;MKRSKGQVGKSPECQLFYHRYRLSSNLNQKYQEENGKDKTPMAQFPNEKLILASASPRRRDLLEEIQIDFEIIPAHIWEGRLDGEACEKLAMRLACEKATEIAKRHTNRW
;
A
#
# COMPACT_ATOMS: atom_id res chain seq x y z
N MET A 1 8.00 -4.18 41.01
CA MET A 1 7.35 -3.45 39.89
C MET A 1 7.55 -4.24 38.60
N LYS A 2 6.51 -4.88 38.08
CA LYS A 2 6.56 -5.62 36.80
C LYS A 2 6.07 -4.67 35.70
N ARG A 3 6.95 -4.17 34.83
CA ARG A 3 6.55 -3.40 33.64
C ARG A 3 6.06 -4.39 32.59
N SER A 4 4.76 -4.30 32.26
CA SER A 4 4.10 -5.11 31.25
C SER A 4 4.72 -4.85 29.87
N LYS A 5 4.96 -5.92 29.12
CA LYS A 5 5.37 -5.86 27.72
C LYS A 5 4.21 -5.28 26.91
N GLY A 6 4.34 -4.03 26.48
CA GLY A 6 3.42 -3.43 25.52
C GLY A 6 3.50 -4.18 24.20
N GLN A 7 2.49 -5.01 23.92
CA GLN A 7 2.30 -5.61 22.61
C GLN A 7 2.02 -4.48 21.63
N VAL A 8 3.00 -4.15 20.80
CA VAL A 8 2.83 -3.25 19.65
C VAL A 8 2.08 -4.04 18.58
N GLY A 9 0.75 -4.07 18.71
CA GLY A 9 -0.15 -4.59 17.69
C GLY A 9 -0.02 -3.75 16.42
N LYS A 10 0.20 -4.39 15.27
CA LYS A 10 0.15 -3.72 13.97
C LYS A 10 -1.25 -3.10 13.83
N SER A 11 -1.39 -1.89 13.29
CA SER A 11 -2.71 -1.30 13.08
C SER A 11 -3.60 -2.31 12.34
N PRO A 12 -4.78 -2.68 12.88
CA PRO A 12 -5.66 -3.68 12.28
C PRO A 12 -5.99 -3.35 10.82
N GLU A 13 -6.08 -2.06 10.51
CA GLU A 13 -6.40 -1.52 9.19
C GLU A 13 -5.36 -1.87 8.12
N CYS A 14 -4.06 -1.80 8.45
CA CYS A 14 -3.03 -2.16 7.47
C CYS A 14 -2.83 -3.68 7.35
N GLN A 15 -3.13 -4.44 8.42
CA GLN A 15 -3.20 -5.91 8.32
C GLN A 15 -4.35 -6.36 7.43
N LEU A 16 -5.53 -5.72 7.52
CA LEU A 16 -6.68 -6.01 6.68
C LEU A 16 -6.42 -5.64 5.21
N PHE A 17 -5.76 -4.50 4.95
CA PHE A 17 -5.36 -4.10 3.61
C PHE A 17 -4.34 -5.07 2.98
N TYR A 18 -3.26 -5.39 3.71
CA TYR A 18 -2.25 -6.35 3.25
C TYR A 18 -2.82 -7.76 3.11
N HIS A 19 -3.73 -8.18 3.99
CA HIS A 19 -4.41 -9.48 3.89
C HIS A 19 -5.34 -9.53 2.69
N ARG A 20 -6.11 -8.47 2.41
CA ARG A 20 -6.94 -8.37 1.20
C ARG A 20 -6.08 -8.41 -0.07
N TYR A 21 -4.93 -7.74 -0.07
CA TYR A 21 -3.97 -7.80 -1.17
C TYR A 21 -3.37 -9.22 -1.33
N ARG A 22 -2.97 -9.88 -0.24
CA ARG A 22 -2.44 -11.25 -0.27
C ARG A 22 -3.47 -12.30 -0.71
N LEU A 23 -4.74 -12.12 -0.34
CA LEU A 23 -5.84 -12.95 -0.80
C LEU A 23 -6.09 -12.77 -2.31
N SER A 24 -5.84 -11.56 -2.86
CA SER A 24 -5.92 -11.32 -4.31
C SER A 24 -4.83 -12.07 -5.09
N SER A 25 -3.65 -12.29 -4.48
CA SER A 25 -2.55 -13.06 -5.07
C SER A 25 -2.90 -14.55 -5.16
N ASN A 26 -3.54 -15.09 -4.11
CA ASN A 26 -4.04 -16.47 -4.09
C ASN A 26 -5.22 -16.68 -5.05
N LEU A 27 -6.08 -15.66 -5.24
CA LEU A 27 -7.13 -15.67 -6.26
C LEU A 27 -6.55 -15.66 -7.67
N ASN A 28 -5.49 -14.87 -7.92
CA ASN A 28 -4.82 -14.82 -9.22
C ASN A 28 -4.13 -16.15 -9.57
N GLN A 29 -3.53 -16.82 -8.58
CA GLN A 29 -2.95 -18.16 -8.76
C GLN A 29 -4.02 -19.21 -9.10
N LYS A 30 -5.09 -19.28 -8.29
CA LYS A 30 -6.20 -20.23 -8.53
C LYS A 30 -6.88 -19.97 -9.88
N TYR A 31 -7.03 -18.70 -10.26
CA TYR A 31 -7.60 -18.32 -11.55
C TYR A 31 -6.72 -18.75 -12.74
N GLN A 32 -5.39 -18.65 -12.62
CA GLN A 32 -4.45 -19.12 -13.65
C GLN A 32 -4.39 -20.65 -13.76
N GLU A 33 -4.56 -21.36 -12.64
CA GLU A 33 -4.66 -22.83 -12.62
C GLU A 33 -5.95 -23.31 -13.30
N GLU A 34 -7.07 -22.61 -13.10
CA GLU A 34 -8.38 -23.00 -13.65
C GLU A 34 -8.63 -22.55 -15.11
N ASN A 35 -7.98 -21.48 -15.59
CA ASN A 35 -8.32 -20.85 -16.88
C ASN A 35 -7.20 -20.81 -17.94
N GLY A 36 -6.02 -21.38 -17.65
CA GLY A 36 -4.88 -21.40 -18.57
C GLY A 36 -4.20 -20.03 -18.72
N LYS A 37 -2.88 -20.05 -18.99
CA LYS A 37 -1.98 -18.88 -18.92
C LYS A 37 -2.33 -17.71 -19.86
N ASP A 38 -3.27 -17.91 -20.80
CA ASP A 38 -3.59 -16.94 -21.86
C ASP A 38 -4.85 -16.10 -21.58
N LYS A 39 -5.55 -16.31 -20.46
CA LYS A 39 -6.82 -15.62 -20.17
C LYS A 39 -6.86 -14.93 -18.82
N THR A 40 -5.83 -14.18 -18.44
CA THR A 40 -6.00 -13.30 -17.28
C THR A 40 -6.90 -12.12 -17.73
N PRO A 41 -8.12 -11.93 -17.22
CA PRO A 41 -8.67 -10.59 -17.17
C PRO A 41 -7.78 -9.87 -16.18
N MET A 42 -6.71 -9.23 -16.67
CA MET A 42 -6.09 -8.13 -15.96
C MET A 42 -7.26 -7.31 -15.46
N ALA A 43 -7.37 -7.14 -14.14
CA ALA A 43 -8.41 -6.31 -13.55
C ALA A 43 -8.47 -5.03 -14.38
N GLN A 44 -9.53 -4.89 -15.18
CA GLN A 44 -9.69 -3.80 -16.12
C GLN A 44 -10.08 -2.61 -15.24
N PHE A 45 -9.08 -1.99 -14.61
CA PHE A 45 -9.26 -0.72 -13.94
C PHE A 45 -9.41 0.31 -15.08
N PRO A 46 -10.61 0.87 -15.27
CA PRO A 46 -10.89 1.71 -16.42
C PRO A 46 -10.01 2.96 -16.35
N ASN A 47 -8.95 3.07 -17.17
CA ASN A 47 -8.18 4.31 -17.43
C ASN A 47 -7.80 5.20 -16.22
N GLU A 48 -7.78 4.67 -15.00
CA GLU A 48 -7.52 5.46 -13.80
C GLU A 48 -6.04 5.32 -13.43
N LYS A 49 -5.31 6.43 -13.52
CA LYS A 49 -3.88 6.53 -13.18
C LYS A 49 -3.64 6.07 -11.74
N LEU A 50 -2.55 5.34 -11.52
CA LEU A 50 -2.06 5.01 -10.18
C LEU A 50 -1.77 6.29 -9.39
N ILE A 51 -1.98 6.31 -8.08
CA ILE A 51 -1.69 7.47 -7.24
C ILE A 51 -0.40 7.27 -6.45
N LEU A 52 0.60 8.09 -6.73
CA LEU A 52 1.79 8.21 -5.89
C LEU A 52 1.48 9.13 -4.70
N ALA A 53 1.24 8.52 -3.53
CA ALA A 53 1.01 9.19 -2.25
C ALA A 53 2.27 9.86 -1.65
N SER A 54 3.16 10.43 -2.47
CA SER A 54 4.44 10.98 -2.05
C SER A 54 4.86 12.22 -2.84
N ALA A 55 5.29 13.27 -2.13
CA ALA A 55 5.91 14.44 -2.73
C ALA A 55 7.41 14.25 -3.07
N SER A 56 7.97 13.04 -2.89
CA SER A 56 9.41 12.81 -3.08
C SER A 56 9.79 12.79 -4.56
N PRO A 57 10.70 13.67 -5.03
CA PRO A 57 11.17 13.64 -6.42
C PRO A 57 11.77 12.28 -6.79
N ARG A 58 12.60 11.70 -5.92
CA ARG A 58 13.18 10.37 -6.16
C ARG A 58 12.15 9.26 -6.40
N ARG A 59 10.99 9.30 -5.73
CA ARG A 59 9.94 8.27 -5.94
C ARG A 59 9.21 8.47 -7.25
N ARG A 60 9.06 9.72 -7.69
CA ARG A 60 8.54 10.03 -9.03
C ARG A 60 9.48 9.49 -10.09
N ASP A 61 10.76 9.83 -10.01
CA ASP A 61 11.76 9.42 -11.00
C ASP A 61 11.79 7.88 -11.15
N LEU A 62 11.74 7.15 -10.03
CA LEU A 62 11.69 5.68 -10.02
C LEU A 62 10.44 5.11 -10.72
N LEU A 63 9.27 5.74 -10.57
CA LEU A 63 8.05 5.28 -11.22
C LEU A 63 8.00 5.66 -12.70
N GLU A 64 8.58 6.82 -13.06
CA GLU A 64 8.74 7.26 -14.45
C GLU A 64 9.69 6.34 -15.22
N GLU A 65 10.79 5.90 -14.59
CA GLU A 65 11.77 4.99 -15.19
C GLU A 65 11.15 3.64 -15.61
N ILE A 66 10.17 3.17 -14.85
CA ILE A 66 9.44 1.93 -15.15
C ILE A 66 8.15 2.15 -15.97
N GLN A 67 7.96 3.36 -16.51
CA GLN A 67 6.90 3.73 -17.45
C GLN A 67 5.47 3.43 -16.96
N ILE A 68 5.21 3.56 -15.66
CA ILE A 68 3.85 3.47 -15.11
C ILE A 68 3.14 4.81 -15.31
N ASP A 69 1.87 4.80 -15.71
CA ASP A 69 1.05 6.01 -15.70
C ASP A 69 0.50 6.26 -14.29
N PHE A 70 0.88 7.39 -13.70
CA PHE A 70 0.50 7.77 -12.35
C PHE A 70 0.24 9.26 -12.21
N GLU A 71 -0.50 9.64 -11.17
CA GLU A 71 -0.62 11.00 -10.68
C GLU A 71 0.03 11.13 -9.31
N ILE A 72 0.41 12.35 -8.93
CA ILE A 72 1.07 12.60 -7.65
C ILE A 72 0.09 13.34 -6.75
N ILE A 73 -0.30 12.70 -5.65
CA ILE A 73 -1.12 13.33 -4.61
C ILE A 73 -0.40 13.16 -3.27
N PRO A 74 0.31 14.19 -2.78
CA PRO A 74 1.01 14.09 -1.50
C PRO A 74 0.05 13.83 -0.33
N ALA A 75 0.36 12.82 0.47
CA ALA A 75 -0.33 12.60 1.74
C ALA A 75 0.19 13.57 2.81
N HIS A 76 -0.71 14.32 3.42
CA HIS A 76 -0.41 15.23 4.54
C HIS A 76 -0.66 14.53 5.87
N ILE A 77 0.33 13.76 6.33
CA ILE A 77 0.28 13.02 7.60
C ILE A 77 1.39 13.48 8.55
N TRP A 78 1.27 13.10 9.83
CA TRP A 78 2.34 13.30 10.80
C TRP A 78 3.41 12.21 10.65
N GLU A 79 4.65 12.60 10.39
CA GLU A 79 5.75 11.66 10.11
C GLU A 79 6.67 11.38 11.32
N GLY A 80 6.29 11.84 12.52
CA GLY A 80 7.11 11.65 13.70
C GLY A 80 7.26 10.18 14.08
N ARG A 81 8.39 9.89 14.73
CA ARG A 81 8.72 8.56 15.23
C ARG A 81 8.10 8.38 16.61
N LEU A 82 7.48 7.23 16.85
CA LEU A 82 6.95 6.89 18.17
C LEU A 82 8.07 6.45 19.12
N ASP A 83 7.87 6.60 20.42
CA ASP A 83 8.85 6.20 21.43
C ASP A 83 9.19 4.72 21.33
N GLY A 84 10.48 4.42 21.16
CA GLY A 84 10.98 3.05 21.00
C GLY A 84 10.63 2.37 19.66
N GLU A 85 10.05 3.08 18.70
CA GLU A 85 9.71 2.52 17.39
C GLU A 85 10.99 2.20 16.59
N ALA A 86 11.09 1.00 16.02
CA ALA A 86 12.19 0.62 15.15
C ALA A 86 12.06 1.29 13.76
N CYS A 87 13.18 1.56 13.07
CA CYS A 87 13.17 2.22 11.77
C CYS A 87 12.32 1.49 10.72
N GLU A 88 12.36 0.16 10.69
CA GLU A 88 11.53 -0.65 9.78
C GLU A 88 10.04 -0.48 10.07
N LYS A 89 9.66 -0.44 11.36
CA LYS A 89 8.27 -0.25 11.78
C LYS A 89 7.77 1.15 11.44
N LEU A 90 8.61 2.17 11.65
CA LEU A 90 8.33 3.54 11.24
C LEU A 90 8.07 3.61 9.74
N ALA A 91 8.98 3.06 8.92
CA ALA A 91 8.86 3.08 7.47
C ALA A 91 7.57 2.41 6.99
N MET A 92 7.26 1.22 7.53
CA MET A 92 6.04 0.48 7.21
C MET A 92 4.78 1.27 7.62
N ARG A 93 4.76 1.81 8.85
CA ARG A 93 3.64 2.58 9.37
C ARG A 93 3.39 3.83 8.53
N LEU A 94 4.43 4.62 8.24
CA LEU A 94 4.28 5.83 7.42
C LEU A 94 3.85 5.51 6.00
N ALA A 95 4.35 4.41 5.40
CA ALA A 95 3.89 3.97 4.09
C ALA A 95 2.39 3.63 4.10
N CYS A 96 1.94 2.88 5.10
CA CYS A 96 0.51 2.58 5.31
C CYS A 96 -0.32 3.85 5.48
N GLU A 97 0.06 4.73 6.43
CA GLU A 97 -0.70 5.94 6.75
C GLU A 97 -0.82 6.87 5.53
N LYS A 98 0.24 7.01 4.72
CA LYS A 98 0.19 7.80 3.48
C LYS A 98 -0.81 7.24 2.47
N ALA A 99 -0.75 5.93 2.22
CA ALA A 99 -1.69 5.28 1.30
C ALA A 99 -3.14 5.36 1.80
N THR A 100 -3.36 5.09 3.09
CA THR A 100 -4.69 5.15 3.71
C THR A 100 -5.27 6.57 3.67
N GLU A 101 -4.47 7.60 3.91
CA GLU A 101 -4.96 8.98 3.90
C GLU A 101 -5.47 9.42 2.52
N ILE A 102 -4.80 8.99 1.45
CA ILE A 102 -5.25 9.24 0.08
C ILE A 102 -6.48 8.37 -0.26
N ALA A 103 -6.47 7.09 0.10
CA ALA A 103 -7.55 6.16 -0.22
C ALA A 103 -8.91 6.57 0.36
N LYS A 104 -8.94 7.29 1.50
CA LYS A 104 -10.18 7.85 2.07
C LYS A 104 -10.90 8.80 1.11
N ARG A 105 -10.16 9.49 0.24
CA ARG A 105 -10.67 10.51 -0.70
C ARG A 105 -10.78 9.99 -2.13
N HIS A 106 -10.09 8.89 -2.42
CA HIS A 106 -10.02 8.25 -3.73
C HIS A 106 -10.41 6.77 -3.63
N THR A 107 -11.66 6.52 -3.21
CA THR A 107 -12.14 5.19 -2.77
C THR A 107 -12.15 4.09 -3.83
N ASN A 108 -12.09 4.45 -5.11
CA ASN A 108 -12.08 3.51 -6.24
C ASN A 108 -10.74 3.48 -7.00
N ARG A 109 -9.70 4.14 -6.46
CA ARG A 109 -8.38 4.27 -7.08
C ARG A 109 -7.30 3.58 -6.25
N TRP A 110 -6.19 3.32 -6.91
CA TRP A 110 -5.01 2.65 -6.37
C TRP A 110 -3.85 3.63 -6.28
#